data_AF-A0ABC8D9U7-F1
#
_entry.id   AF-A0ABC8D9U7-F1
#
_cell.length_a   1.000
_cell.length_b   1.000
_cell.length_c   1.000
_cell.angle_alpha   90.00
_cell.angle_beta   90.00
_cell.angle_gamma   90.00
#
_symmetry.space_group_name_H-M   'P 1'
#
loop_
_entity.id
_entity.type
_entity.pdbx_description
1 polymer ?
#
loop_
_entity_poly.entity_id
_entity_poly.type
_entity_poly.pdbx_seq_one_letter_code
_entity_poly.pdbx_strand_id
1 'polypeptide(L)'
;MREIKFRSWIKGKKEMIYEFTLKQPTTSHCKKNILMQYTGLKDKKGQEIYEEDLFQTPYMKSKGCAYRCVFSAEFGGYLFDPFVIGDKDAPLIGVEEFSQQWEDVQHGEVIGNIYEDPEILSN
;
A
#
# COMPACT_ATOMS: atom_id res chain seq x y z
N MET A 1 -20.72 -5.81 -5.17
CA MET A 1 -19.94 -5.01 -6.13
C MET A 1 -19.06 -4.08 -5.32
N ARG A 2 -17.73 -4.07 -5.51
CA ARG A 2 -16.84 -3.19 -4.75
C ARG A 2 -16.84 -1.77 -5.33
N GLU A 3 -16.57 -0.78 -4.50
CA GLU A 3 -16.39 0.60 -4.94
C GLU A 3 -15.15 0.73 -5.84
N ILE A 4 -15.25 1.53 -6.90
CA ILE A 4 -14.15 1.82 -7.81
C ILE A 4 -13.80 3.31 -7.67
N LYS A 5 -12.67 3.57 -7.02
CA LYS A 5 -12.10 4.91 -6.84
C LYS A 5 -10.58 4.85 -6.92
N PHE A 6 -10.00 6.01 -7.18
CA PHE A 6 -8.56 6.18 -7.39
C PHE A 6 -8.08 7.41 -6.64
N ARG A 7 -6.87 7.32 -6.11
CA ARG A 7 -6.06 8.48 -5.73
C ARG A 7 -4.95 8.69 -6.75
N SER A 8 -4.36 9.87 -6.74
CA SER A 8 -3.35 10.26 -7.72
C SER A 8 -2.20 11.02 -7.08
N TRP A 9 -0.97 10.57 -7.33
CA TRP A 9 0.24 11.29 -7.00
C TRP A 9 0.68 12.21 -8.14
N ILE A 10 0.78 13.52 -7.87
CA ILE A 10 1.25 14.52 -8.82
C ILE A 10 2.76 14.71 -8.66
N LYS A 11 3.55 14.05 -9.53
CA LYS A 11 5.03 14.06 -9.46
C LYS A 11 5.65 15.46 -9.37
N GLY A 12 5.15 16.41 -10.17
CA GLY A 12 5.71 17.77 -10.23
C GLY A 12 5.43 18.62 -8.98
N LYS A 13 4.41 18.26 -8.19
CA LYS A 13 4.01 18.99 -6.98
C LYS A 13 4.35 18.25 -5.69
N LYS A 14 4.60 16.93 -5.79
CA LYS A 14 4.70 16.01 -4.64
C LYS A 14 3.46 16.10 -3.73
N GLU A 15 2.30 15.94 -4.35
CA GLU A 15 1.00 16.09 -3.69
C GLU A 15 0.11 14.89 -4.04
N MET A 16 -0.57 14.35 -3.02
CA MET A 16 -1.55 13.27 -3.17
C MET A 16 -2.97 13.84 -3.26
N ILE A 17 -3.73 13.41 -4.27
CA ILE A 17 -5.15 13.75 -4.42
C ILE A 17 -5.97 12.48 -4.21
N TYR A 18 -6.80 12.48 -3.17
CA TYR A 18 -7.60 11.31 -2.74
C TYR A 18 -8.94 11.17 -3.46
N GLU A 19 -9.47 12.24 -4.02
CA GLU A 19 -10.66 12.22 -4.85
C GLU A 19 -10.46 13.14 -6.05
N PHE A 20 -10.53 12.58 -7.24
CA PHE A 20 -10.66 13.37 -8.46
C PHE A 20 -11.75 12.76 -9.33
N THR A 21 -12.72 13.58 -9.71
CA THR A 21 -13.67 13.19 -10.74
C THR A 21 -12.90 13.14 -12.06
N LEU A 22 -12.69 11.93 -12.58
CA LEU A 22 -12.32 11.72 -13.97
C LEU A 22 -13.48 12.20 -14.85
N LYS A 23 -13.67 13.51 -14.99
CA LYS A 23 -14.68 14.06 -15.91
C LYS A 23 -14.42 13.51 -17.32
N GLN A 24 -13.13 13.33 -17.67
CA GLN A 24 -12.62 12.44 -18.71
C GLN A 24 -11.16 12.08 -18.36
N PRO A 25 -10.78 10.80 -18.17
CA PRO A 25 -9.37 10.41 -18.07
C PRO A 25 -8.71 10.69 -19.43
N THR A 26 -8.10 11.86 -19.57
CA THR A 26 -7.26 12.10 -20.73
C THR A 26 -5.98 11.28 -20.55
N THR A 27 -5.50 10.67 -21.62
CA THR A 27 -4.19 9.98 -21.63
C THR A 27 -3.06 10.89 -21.12
N SER A 28 -3.19 12.21 -21.30
CA SER A 28 -2.27 13.22 -20.75
C SER A 28 -2.23 13.24 -19.22
N HIS A 29 -3.38 13.14 -18.54
CA HIS A 29 -3.45 13.15 -17.08
C HIS A 29 -2.84 11.87 -16.50
N CYS A 30 -3.23 10.71 -17.05
CA CYS A 30 -2.67 9.40 -16.66
C CYS A 30 -1.17 9.27 -16.97
N LYS A 31 -0.64 10.04 -17.94
CA LYS A 31 0.80 10.08 -18.24
C LYS A 31 1.62 10.94 -17.27
N LYS A 32 1.01 11.98 -16.69
CA LYS A 32 1.70 12.95 -15.82
C LYS A 32 1.65 12.56 -14.35
N ASN A 33 0.62 11.81 -13.96
CA ASN A 33 0.36 11.43 -12.59
C ASN A 33 0.46 9.91 -12.43
N ILE A 34 0.68 9.46 -11.19
CA ILE A 34 0.59 8.03 -10.85
C ILE A 34 -0.77 7.80 -10.22
N LEU A 35 -1.56 6.91 -10.81
CA LEU A 35 -2.86 6.50 -10.28
C LEU A 35 -2.67 5.28 -9.39
N MET A 36 -3.41 5.25 -8.28
CA MET A 36 -3.46 4.11 -7.36
C MET A 36 -4.92 3.79 -7.08
N GLN A 37 -5.31 2.53 -7.28
CA GLN A 37 -6.68 2.11 -7.09
C GLN A 37 -6.98 1.75 -5.63
N TYR A 38 -8.19 2.06 -5.17
CA TYR A 38 -8.74 1.53 -3.93
C TYR A 38 -8.95 0.01 -4.01
N THR A 39 -8.50 -0.70 -2.98
CA THR A 39 -8.60 -2.16 -2.91
C THR A 39 -10.02 -2.68 -2.69
N GLY A 40 -10.89 -1.88 -2.06
CA GLY A 40 -12.16 -2.35 -1.50
C GLY A 40 -12.09 -2.71 -0.02
N LEU A 41 -10.91 -2.61 0.61
CA LEU A 41 -10.66 -2.98 2.00
C LEU A 41 -10.36 -1.76 2.88
N LYS A 42 -10.60 -1.90 4.18
CA LYS A 42 -10.25 -0.90 5.18
C LYS A 42 -9.40 -1.56 6.26
N ASP A 43 -8.47 -0.81 6.82
CA ASP A 43 -7.67 -1.25 7.95
C ASP A 43 -8.47 -1.18 9.27
N LYS A 44 -7.82 -1.49 10.41
CA LYS A 44 -8.52 -1.51 11.71
C LYS A 44 -9.02 -0.15 12.19
N LYS A 45 -8.47 0.96 11.66
CA LYS A 45 -8.90 2.33 11.95
C LYS A 45 -10.00 2.80 10.98
N GLY A 46 -10.42 1.96 10.05
CA GLY A 46 -11.38 2.31 9.00
C GLY A 46 -10.76 3.13 7.87
N GLN A 47 -9.43 3.26 7.82
CA GLN A 47 -8.73 3.90 6.73
C GLN A 47 -8.74 2.97 5.52
N GLU A 48 -9.01 3.55 4.36
CA GLU A 48 -9.07 2.82 3.10
C GLU A 48 -7.68 2.46 2.62
N ILE A 49 -7.53 1.23 2.13
CA ILE A 49 -6.27 0.72 1.61
C ILE A 49 -6.27 0.88 0.09
N TYR A 50 -5.28 1.59 -0.43
CA TYR A 50 -5.02 1.80 -1.84
C TYR A 50 -3.76 1.04 -2.26
N GLU A 51 -3.60 0.86 -3.58
CA GLU A 51 -2.30 0.50 -4.13
C GLU A 51 -1.22 1.44 -3.60
N GLU A 52 -0.04 0.87 -3.35
CA GLU A 52 1.16 1.56 -2.89
C GLU A 52 1.12 2.04 -1.43
N ASP A 53 0.07 1.71 -0.68
CA ASP A 53 0.06 1.86 0.78
C ASP A 53 1.03 0.89 1.46
N LEU A 54 1.64 1.38 2.53
CA LEU A 54 2.45 0.62 3.47
C LEU A 54 1.55 0.19 4.62
N PHE A 55 1.42 -1.12 4.80
CA PHE A 55 0.56 -1.74 5.80
C PHE A 55 1.42 -2.48 6.81
N GLN A 56 1.16 -2.29 8.10
CA GLN A 56 1.94 -2.91 9.17
C GLN A 56 1.03 -3.53 10.22
N THR A 57 1.25 -4.82 10.49
CA THR A 57 0.61 -5.54 11.59
C THR A 57 1.46 -5.47 12.86
N PRO A 58 0.90 -5.73 14.06
CA PRO A 58 1.67 -5.83 15.30
C PRO A 58 2.88 -6.77 15.19
N TYR A 59 2.71 -7.93 14.55
CA TYR A 59 3.80 -8.88 14.32
C TYR A 59 4.89 -8.28 13.42
N MET A 60 4.53 -7.74 12.25
CA MET A 60 5.48 -7.12 11.33
C MET A 60 6.26 -5.98 11.99
N LYS A 61 5.58 -5.18 12.81
CA LYS A 61 6.20 -4.11 13.60
C LYS A 61 7.28 -4.64 14.55
N SER A 62 7.02 -5.75 15.23
CA SER A 62 7.99 -6.39 16.13
C SER A 62 9.27 -6.87 15.42
N LYS A 63 9.18 -7.06 14.09
CA LYS A 63 10.27 -7.51 13.23
C LYS A 63 10.90 -6.39 12.40
N GLY A 64 10.47 -5.14 12.59
CA GLY A 64 10.92 -4.04 11.75
C GLY A 64 10.55 -4.22 10.27
N CYS A 65 9.42 -4.88 9.99
CA CYS A 65 8.95 -5.14 8.63
C CYS A 65 7.61 -4.43 8.37
N ALA A 66 7.24 -4.28 7.11
CA ALA A 66 5.89 -3.93 6.68
C ALA A 66 5.55 -4.60 5.34
N TYR A 67 4.32 -4.41 4.89
CA TYR A 67 3.87 -4.82 3.59
C TYR A 67 3.61 -3.62 2.70
N ARG A 68 3.87 -3.76 1.41
CA ARG A 68 3.43 -2.84 0.37
C ARG A 68 2.23 -3.43 -0.34
N CYS A 69 1.14 -2.68 -0.45
CA CYS A 69 -0.04 -3.12 -1.20
C CYS A 69 0.21 -2.98 -2.70
N VAL A 70 0.17 -4.09 -3.45
CA VAL A 70 0.42 -4.12 -4.90
C VAL A 70 -0.66 -4.91 -5.63
N PHE A 71 -1.00 -4.52 -6.86
CA PHE A 71 -1.86 -5.35 -7.72
C PHE A 71 -1.01 -6.37 -8.48
N SER A 72 -1.30 -7.66 -8.31
CA SER A 72 -0.71 -8.72 -9.13
C SER A 72 -1.64 -9.08 -10.28
N ALA A 73 -1.17 -8.80 -11.50
CA ALA A 73 -1.86 -9.23 -12.72
C ALA A 73 -1.85 -10.75 -12.89
N GLU A 74 -0.83 -11.45 -12.37
CA GLU A 74 -0.71 -12.91 -12.41
C GLU A 74 -1.83 -13.58 -11.60
N PHE A 75 -2.09 -13.07 -10.39
CA PHE A 75 -3.12 -13.61 -9.50
C PHE A 75 -4.48 -12.90 -9.64
N GLY A 76 -4.54 -11.81 -10.41
CA GLY A 76 -5.76 -11.03 -10.62
C GLY A 76 -6.28 -10.36 -9.33
N GLY A 77 -5.39 -9.97 -8.41
CA GLY A 77 -5.77 -9.50 -7.08
C GLY A 77 -4.69 -8.67 -6.40
N TYR A 78 -5.08 -8.03 -5.29
CA TYR A 78 -4.17 -7.27 -4.44
C TYR A 78 -3.37 -8.22 -3.56
N LEU A 79 -2.07 -7.96 -3.46
CA LEU A 79 -1.14 -8.64 -2.58
C LEU A 79 -0.54 -7.64 -1.59
N PHE A 80 -0.08 -8.16 -0.47
CA PHE A 80 0.70 -7.45 0.53
C PHE A 80 2.14 -7.97 0.45
N ASP A 81 2.99 -7.25 -0.26
CA ASP A 81 4.37 -7.62 -0.56
C ASP A 81 5.29 -7.23 0.62
N PRO A 82 5.90 -8.17 1.34
CA PRO A 82 6.69 -7.88 2.53
C PRO A 82 8.02 -7.20 2.21
N PHE A 83 8.44 -6.28 3.07
CA PHE A 83 9.76 -5.65 3.03
C PHE A 83 10.26 -5.30 4.44
N VAL A 84 11.57 -5.12 4.57
CA VAL A 84 12.19 -4.65 5.82
C VAL A 84 12.21 -3.12 5.84
N ILE A 85 11.78 -2.55 6.97
CA ILE A 85 11.90 -1.13 7.27
C ILE A 85 13.30 -0.89 7.81
N GLY A 86 14.05 -0.06 7.09
CA GLY A 86 15.38 0.32 7.49
C GLY A 86 16.47 -0.66 7.04
N ASP A 87 16.85 -1.58 7.93
CA ASP A 87 18.01 -2.46 7.75
C ASP A 87 17.76 -3.55 6.70
N LYS A 88 18.22 -3.29 5.47
CA LYS A 88 18.06 -4.21 4.34
C LYS A 88 18.79 -5.54 4.49
N ASP A 89 19.70 -5.64 5.45
CA ASP A 89 20.44 -6.88 5.75
C ASP A 89 19.69 -7.76 6.78
N ALA A 90 18.62 -7.25 7.41
CA ALA A 90 17.79 -8.07 8.27
C ALA A 90 16.99 -9.09 7.44
N PRO A 91 16.83 -10.33 7.93
CA PRO A 91 16.13 -11.36 7.19
C PRO A 91 14.64 -11.00 7.06
N LEU A 92 14.14 -11.04 5.82
CA LEU A 92 12.71 -11.09 5.54
C LEU A 92 12.11 -12.31 6.25
N ILE A 93 10.95 -12.09 6.89
CA ILE A 93 10.16 -13.11 7.57
C ILE A 93 9.86 -14.26 6.58
N GLY A 94 10.07 -15.50 7.01
CA GLY A 94 9.91 -16.68 6.16
C GLY A 94 8.43 -17.03 5.91
N VAL A 95 8.13 -17.66 4.77
CA VAL A 95 6.77 -18.06 4.35
C VAL A 95 6.04 -18.90 5.40
N GLU A 96 6.75 -19.68 6.22
CA GLU A 96 6.15 -20.51 7.28
C GLU A 96 5.53 -19.68 8.42
N GLU A 97 6.09 -18.52 8.73
CA GLU A 97 5.59 -17.60 9.76
C GLU A 97 4.31 -16.87 9.30
N PHE A 98 4.00 -16.85 7.99
CA PHE A 98 2.79 -16.22 7.43
C PHE A 98 1.49 -16.96 7.80
N SER A 99 1.54 -18.29 7.92
CA SER A 99 0.33 -19.10 8.15
C SER A 99 -0.36 -18.80 9.48
N GLN A 100 0.36 -18.25 10.46
CA GLN A 100 -0.16 -17.87 11.78
C GLN A 100 -0.67 -16.43 11.84
N GLN A 101 -0.57 -15.65 10.75
CA GLN A 101 -0.79 -14.19 10.77
C GLN A 101 -2.20 -13.74 10.40
N TRP A 102 -3.11 -14.65 10.00
CA TRP A 102 -4.44 -14.23 9.54
C TRP A 102 -5.22 -13.43 10.60
N GLU A 103 -5.04 -13.78 11.89
CA GLU A 103 -5.60 -13.05 13.02
C GLU A 103 -4.86 -11.74 13.33
N ASP A 104 -3.60 -11.60 12.91
CA ASP A 104 -2.81 -10.38 13.11
C ASP A 104 -3.08 -9.35 12.00
N VAL A 105 -3.43 -9.80 10.79
CA VAL A 105 -3.77 -8.93 9.65
C VAL A 105 -4.97 -8.03 9.96
N GLN A 106 -5.99 -8.52 10.66
CA GLN A 106 -7.13 -7.68 11.08
C GLN A 106 -6.74 -6.57 12.07
N HIS A 107 -5.56 -6.66 12.69
CA HIS A 107 -5.02 -5.65 13.60
C HIS A 107 -4.04 -4.69 12.91
N GLY A 108 -3.76 -4.88 11.62
CA GLY A 108 -2.86 -4.01 10.88
C GLY A 108 -3.46 -2.66 10.52
N GLU A 109 -2.56 -1.72 10.26
CA GLU A 109 -2.88 -0.34 9.90
C GLU A 109 -2.06 0.11 8.70
N VAL A 110 -2.61 1.04 7.93
CA VAL A 110 -1.81 1.81 6.98
C VAL A 110 -0.91 2.75 7.78
N ILE A 111 0.40 2.68 7.53
CA ILE A 111 1.43 3.51 8.18
C ILE A 111 1.98 4.61 7.28
N GLY A 112 1.56 4.64 6.01
CA GLY A 112 2.01 5.60 5.01
C GLY A 112 1.86 5.05 3.60
N ASN A 113 2.46 5.72 2.62
CA ASN A 113 2.60 5.23 1.26
C ASN A 113 3.97 5.58 0.68
N ILE A 114 4.38 4.88 -0.39
CA ILE A 114 5.75 5.04 -0.95
C ILE A 114 6.04 6.44 -1.52
N TYR A 115 5.02 7.29 -1.71
CA TYR A 115 5.17 8.60 -2.31
C TYR A 115 5.23 9.73 -1.27
N GLU A 116 4.32 9.70 -0.29
CA GLU A 116 4.26 10.69 0.78
C GLU A 116 5.26 10.40 1.90
N ASP A 117 5.58 9.12 2.14
CA ASP A 117 6.40 8.67 3.28
C ASP A 117 7.64 7.85 2.83
N PRO A 118 8.48 8.38 1.91
CA PRO A 118 9.64 7.63 1.38
C PRO A 118 10.70 7.29 2.44
N GLU A 119 10.72 7.99 3.57
CA GLU A 119 11.60 7.73 4.71
C GLU A 119 11.32 6.39 5.38
N ILE A 120 10.10 5.86 5.29
CA ILE A 120 9.77 4.52 5.82
C ILE A 120 10.54 3.43 5.06
N LEU A 121 10.88 3.67 3.80
CA LEU A 121 11.62 2.74 2.94
C LEU A 121 13.15 2.85 3.09
N SER A 122 13.64 3.86 3.80
CA SER A 122 15.04 4.28 3.77
C SER A 122 15.57 4.47 5.19
N ASN A 123 16.14 3.42 5.78
CA ASN A 123 17.02 3.53 6.95
C ASN A 123 17.95 2.32 7.11
#